data_AF-A0A484Z8J4-F1
#
_entry.id   AF-A0A484Z8J4-F1
#
_cell.length_a   1.000
_cell.length_b   1.000
_cell.length_c   1.000
_cell.angle_alpha   90.00
_cell.angle_beta   90.00
_cell.angle_gamma   90.00
#
_symmetry.space_group_name_H-M   'P 1'
#
loop_
_entity.id
_entity.type
_entity.pdbx_description
1 polymer ?
#
loop_
_entity_poly.entity_id
_entity_poly.type
_entity_poly.pdbx_seq_one_letter_code
_entity_poly.pdbx_strand_id
1 'polypeptide(L)'
;MSESAQMPQYQCHKKVWALKLGDVKVYNDMEGKHYALYPEDKNYAPFFVDKEWFRKHNPETGGYYVVYEDGYKSYSPAEAFESGYTLI
;
A
#
# COMPACT_ATOMS: atom_id res chain seq x y z
N MET A 1 -10.27 -11.49 -20.17
CA MET A 1 -8.86 -11.32 -19.77
C MET A 1 -8.88 -10.29 -18.66
N SER A 2 -8.83 -10.70 -17.40
CA SER A 2 -8.79 -9.74 -16.29
C SER A 2 -7.36 -9.23 -16.22
N GLU A 3 -7.05 -8.15 -16.94
CA GLU A 3 -5.77 -7.46 -16.84
C GLU A 3 -5.64 -7.00 -15.39
N SER A 4 -4.84 -7.70 -14.59
CA SER A 4 -4.38 -7.18 -13.31
C SER A 4 -3.62 -5.90 -13.64
N ALA A 5 -4.28 -4.74 -13.47
CA ALA A 5 -3.67 -3.45 -13.70
C ALA A 5 -2.36 -3.40 -12.90
N GLN A 6 -1.23 -3.16 -13.57
CA GLN A 6 0.02 -2.94 -12.88
C GLN A 6 -0.14 -1.70 -11.99
N MET A 7 0.30 -1.82 -10.74
CA MET A 7 0.29 -0.71 -9.79
C MET A 7 0.86 0.57 -10.41
N PRO A 8 0.36 1.76 -10.03
CA PRO A 8 0.92 3.00 -10.52
C PRO A 8 2.38 3.12 -10.08
N GLN A 9 3.24 3.53 -11.02
CA GLN A 9 4.65 3.74 -10.78
C GLN A 9 4.90 5.21 -10.44
N TYR A 10 5.78 5.42 -9.47
CA TYR A 10 6.20 6.73 -9.01
C TYR A 10 7.71 6.80 -9.05
N GLN A 11 8.22 7.98 -9.40
CA GLN A 11 9.65 8.25 -9.45
C GLN A 11 9.98 9.44 -8.56
N CYS A 12 10.94 9.21 -7.68
CA CYS A 12 11.69 10.27 -6.99
C CYS A 12 13.17 10.09 -7.36
N HIS A 13 13.95 9.38 -6.53
CA HIS A 13 15.32 8.95 -6.85
C HIS A 13 15.42 7.53 -7.43
N LYS A 14 14.44 6.68 -7.12
CA LYS A 14 14.29 5.33 -7.68
C LYS A 14 12.84 5.17 -8.14
N LYS A 15 12.59 4.19 -9.00
CA LYS A 15 11.24 3.79 -9.39
C LYS A 15 10.64 2.91 -8.30
N VAL A 16 9.42 3.25 -7.90
CA VAL A 16 8.64 2.49 -6.93
C VAL A 16 7.22 2.34 -7.43
N TRP A 17 6.54 1.29 -7.01
CA TRP A 17 5.11 1.14 -7.21
C TRP A 17 4.41 1.57 -5.95
N ALA A 18 3.42 2.45 -6.04
CA ALA A 18 2.67 2.84 -4.85
C ALA A 18 1.17 2.72 -5.09
N LEU A 19 0.45 2.25 -4.07
CA LEU A 19 -1.01 2.23 -4.07
C LEU A 19 -1.52 3.08 -2.92
N LYS A 20 -2.37 4.04 -3.24
CA LYS A 20 -3.07 4.82 -2.23
C LYS A 20 -4.12 3.95 -1.54
N LEU A 21 -4.14 3.98 -0.22
CA LEU A 21 -5.05 3.22 0.62
C LEU A 21 -6.25 4.08 0.97
N GLY A 22 -7.43 3.68 0.53
CA GLY A 22 -8.70 4.35 0.84
C GLY A 22 -9.31 3.88 2.15
N ASP A 23 -8.94 2.69 2.65
CA ASP A 23 -9.36 2.21 3.97
C ASP A 23 -8.38 1.16 4.52
N VAL A 24 -8.28 1.05 5.83
CA VAL A 24 -7.42 0.07 6.50
C VAL A 24 -8.24 -0.63 7.57
N LYS A 25 -8.46 -1.94 7.43
CA LYS A 25 -9.24 -2.72 8.39
C LYS A 25 -8.41 -3.80 9.04
N VAL A 26 -8.62 -3.96 10.35
CA VAL A 26 -8.03 -5.05 11.12
C VAL A 26 -9.15 -5.99 11.52
N TYR A 27 -9.11 -7.19 10.97
CA TYR A 27 -9.98 -8.28 11.37
C TYR A 27 -9.33 -9.02 12.52
N ASN A 28 -10.09 -9.31 13.56
CA ASN A 28 -9.64 -10.12 14.67
C ASN A 28 -10.54 -11.34 14.75
N ASP A 29 -10.00 -12.49 14.37
CA ASP A 29 -10.69 -13.78 14.37
C ASP A 29 -10.08 -14.71 15.44
N MET A 30 -10.65 -15.90 15.61
CA MET A 30 -10.13 -16.93 16.51
C MET A 30 -8.71 -17.38 16.12
N GLU A 31 -8.36 -17.33 14.83
CA GLU A 31 -7.01 -17.65 14.34
C GLU A 31 -5.99 -16.50 14.52
N GLY A 32 -6.44 -15.27 14.75
CA GLY A 32 -5.57 -14.12 15.01
C GLY A 32 -6.02 -12.82 14.34
N LYS A 33 -5.07 -11.88 14.23
CA LYS A 33 -5.30 -10.56 13.61
C LYS A 33 -4.88 -10.57 12.14
N HIS A 34 -5.82 -10.29 11.26
CA HIS A 34 -5.59 -10.08 9.83
C HIS A 34 -5.66 -8.58 9.52
N TYR A 35 -4.69 -8.09 8.77
CA TYR A 35 -4.56 -6.68 8.42
C TYR A 35 -4.88 -6.52 6.94
N ALA A 36 -6.06 -6.01 6.63
CA ALA A 36 -6.51 -5.79 5.26
C ALA A 36 -6.32 -4.32 4.88
N LEU A 37 -5.65 -4.10 3.74
CA LEU A 37 -5.50 -2.79 3.13
C LEU A 37 -6.46 -2.70 1.96
N TYR A 38 -7.27 -1.64 1.93
CA TYR A 38 -8.19 -1.34 0.85
C TYR A 38 -7.61 -0.19 0.03
N PRO A 39 -7.22 -0.45 -1.23
CA PRO A 39 -6.86 0.60 -2.15
C PRO A 39 -8.01 1.60 -2.35
N GLU A 40 -7.69 2.88 -2.51
CA GLU A 40 -8.66 3.91 -2.87
C GLU A 40 -9.19 3.68 -4.29
N ASP A 41 -8.31 3.19 -5.17
CA ASP A 41 -8.64 2.84 -6.53
C ASP A 41 -9.37 1.48 -6.60
N LYS A 42 -10.64 1.52 -7.02
CA LYS A 42 -11.52 0.35 -7.13
C LYS A 42 -11.08 -0.67 -8.19
N ASN A 43 -10.11 -0.33 -9.04
CA ASN A 43 -9.50 -1.28 -9.96
C ASN A 43 -8.62 -2.30 -9.22
N TYR A 44 -8.22 -2.02 -7.98
CA TYR A 44 -7.41 -2.91 -7.17
C TYR A 44 -8.24 -3.56 -6.06
N ALA A 45 -8.13 -4.88 -5.96
CA ALA A 45 -8.74 -5.63 -4.88
C ALA A 45 -7.99 -5.37 -3.55
N PRO A 46 -8.71 -5.37 -2.41
CA PRO A 46 -8.08 -5.33 -1.10
C PRO A 46 -7.17 -6.54 -0.87
N PHE A 47 -6.09 -6.33 -0.14
CA PHE A 47 -5.09 -7.37 0.13
C PHE A 47 -4.67 -7.37 1.59
N PHE A 48 -4.17 -8.52 2.05
CA PHE A 48 -3.71 -8.70 3.42
C PHE A 48 -2.22 -8.48 3.54
N VAL A 49 -1.80 -7.87 4.65
CA VAL A 49 -0.39 -7.67 5.01
C VAL A 49 -0.04 -8.40 6.31
N ASP A 50 1.24 -8.71 6.45
CA ASP A 50 1.78 -9.33 7.65
C ASP A 50 1.66 -8.42 8.88
N LYS A 51 1.46 -9.05 10.03
CA LYS A 51 1.40 -8.37 11.33
C LYS A 51 2.65 -7.55 11.63
N GLU A 52 3.83 -8.08 11.31
CA GLU A 52 5.10 -7.37 11.51
C GLU A 52 5.19 -6.13 10.63
N TRP A 53 4.78 -6.24 9.37
CA TRP A 53 4.75 -5.11 8.46
C TRP A 53 3.79 -4.03 8.96
N PHE A 54 2.58 -4.42 9.36
CA PHE A 54 1.58 -3.49 9.89
C PHE A 54 2.06 -2.81 11.18
N ARG A 55 2.65 -3.56 12.12
CA ARG A 55 3.19 -2.97 13.36
C ARG A 55 4.36 -2.04 13.14
N LYS A 56 5.23 -2.35 12.17
CA LYS A 56 6.39 -1.53 11.83
C LYS A 56 5.99 -0.22 11.17
N HIS A 57 4.96 -0.25 10.34
CA HIS A 57 4.57 0.88 9.49
C HIS A 57 3.36 1.67 9.97
N ASN A 58 2.50 1.04 10.78
CA ASN A 58 1.23 1.58 11.27
C ASN A 58 0.45 2.34 10.18
N PRO A 59 0.02 1.65 9.10
CA PRO A 59 -0.59 2.30 7.95
C PRO A 59 -1.91 2.97 8.33
N GLU A 60 -2.16 4.12 7.74
CA GLU A 60 -3.36 4.92 7.95
C GLU A 60 -4.11 5.13 6.64
N THR A 61 -5.42 5.38 6.76
CA THR A 61 -6.27 5.73 5.62
C THR A 61 -5.75 7.01 4.94
N GLY A 62 -5.67 6.98 3.62
CA GLY A 62 -5.11 8.04 2.78
C GLY A 62 -3.62 7.86 2.46
N GLY A 63 -2.88 7.03 3.22
CA GLY A 63 -1.47 6.77 2.96
C GLY A 63 -1.21 5.88 1.74
N TYR A 64 0.06 5.64 1.44
CA TYR A 64 0.52 4.88 0.30
C TYR A 64 1.26 3.60 0.72
N TYR A 65 0.86 2.48 0.13
CA TYR A 65 1.59 1.23 0.17
C TYR A 65 2.61 1.21 -0.96
N VAL A 66 3.90 1.28 -0.63
CA VAL A 66 5.02 1.43 -1.56
C VAL A 66 5.77 0.11 -1.69
N VAL A 67 6.05 -0.32 -2.92
CA VAL A 67 6.81 -1.51 -3.27
C VAL A 67 7.99 -1.08 -4.13
N TYR A 68 9.19 -1.45 -3.73
CA TYR A 68 10.42 -1.20 -4.48
C TYR A 68 10.67 -2.32 -5.49
N GLU A 69 11.52 -2.07 -6.48
CA GLU A 69 11.89 -3.06 -7.50
C GLU A 69 12.51 -4.34 -6.92
N ASP A 70 13.27 -4.24 -5.83
CA ASP A 70 13.80 -5.37 -5.06
C ASP A 70 12.72 -6.17 -4.31
N GLY A 71 11.45 -5.78 -4.39
CA GLY A 71 10.34 -6.41 -3.67
C GLY A 71 10.19 -5.96 -2.22
N TYR A 72 11.00 -5.00 -1.76
CA TYR A 72 10.85 -4.40 -0.44
C TYR A 72 9.54 -3.62 -0.37
N LYS A 73 8.79 -3.80 0.73
CA LYS A 73 7.46 -3.19 0.93
C LYS A 73 7.55 -2.20 2.08
N SER A 74 7.11 -0.97 1.85
CA SER A 74 7.12 0.12 2.81
C SER A 74 5.81 0.88 2.79
N TYR A 75 5.53 1.63 3.85
CA TYR A 75 4.42 2.57 3.91
C TYR A 75 4.96 3.99 3.85
N SER A 76 4.23 4.89 3.22
CA SER A 76 4.46 6.33 3.34
C SER A 76 3.14 7.06 3.52
N PRO A 77 3.04 8.00 4.47
CA PRO A 77 1.85 8.83 4.61
C PRO A 77 1.66 9.71 3.38
N ALA A 78 0.41 10.08 3.09
CA ALA A 78 0.02 10.80 1.88
C ALA A 78 0.84 12.07 1.66
N GLU A 79 0.94 12.89 2.70
CA GLU A 79 1.63 14.19 2.66
C GLU A 79 3.12 14.04 2.32
N ALA A 80 3.80 13.08 2.96
CA ALA A 80 5.22 12.83 2.69
C ALA A 80 5.45 12.22 1.30
N PHE A 81 4.51 11.39 0.82
CA PHE A 81 4.60 10.77 -0.48
C PHE A 81 4.34 11.78 -1.60
N GLU A 82 3.23 12.51 -1.55
CA GLU A 82 2.82 13.48 -2.57
C GLU A 82 3.78 14.69 -2.64
N SER A 83 4.41 15.08 -1.53
CA SER A 83 5.42 16.14 -1.54
C SER A 83 6.76 15.73 -2.16
N GLY A 84 7.05 14.43 -2.30
CA GLY A 84 8.36 13.93 -2.70
C GLY A 84 8.38 13.01 -3.93
N TYR A 85 7.25 12.43 -4.31
CA TYR A 85 7.14 11.47 -5.39
C TYR A 85 6.31 12.02 -6.54
N THR A 86 6.80 11.84 -7.76
CA THR A 86 6.08 12.20 -8.98
C THR A 86 5.53 10.94 -9.64
N LEU A 87 4.24 10.91 -9.95
CA LEU A 87 3.62 9.85 -10.74
C LEU A 87 4.22 9.85 -12.16
N ILE A 88 4.62 8.69 -12.68
CA ILE A 88 5.22 8.51 -14.02
C ILE A 88 4.38 7.62 -14.92
#